data_AF-A0A914FZ60-F1
#
_entry.id   AF-A0A914FZ60-F1
#
_cell.length_a   1.000
_cell.length_b   1.000
_cell.length_c   1.000
_cell.angle_alpha   90.00
_cell.angle_beta   90.00
_cell.angle_gamma   90.00
#
_symmetry.space_group_name_H-M   'P 1'
#
loop_
_entity.id
_entity.type
_entity.pdbx_description
1 polymer ?
#
loop_
_entity_poly.entity_id
_entity_poly.type
_entity_poly.pdbx_seq_one_letter_code
_entity_poly.pdbx_strand_id
1 'polypeptide(L)'
;MKKAALELLKLVHSQTYVTFFAVSPTACLKLDPSELPLKSFVQLPCGGIGVDSDTYFNDANTQLAIRVAVGSIVELSTQVIEGKLKNGFACIRP
;
A
#
# COMPACT_ATOMS: atom_id res chain seq x y z
N MET A 1 8.60 -10.74 8.78
CA MET A 1 7.73 -9.62 8.35
C MET A 1 6.56 -10.19 7.57
N LYS A 2 5.33 -9.96 8.03
CA LYS A 2 4.12 -10.55 7.43
C LYS A 2 3.58 -9.66 6.32
N LYS A 3 3.36 -10.23 5.15
CA LYS A 3 2.70 -9.56 4.02
C LYS A 3 1.19 -9.63 4.22
N ALA A 4 0.50 -8.49 4.21
CA ALA A 4 -0.95 -8.45 4.33
C ALA A 4 -1.66 -9.18 3.19
N ALA A 5 -2.75 -9.88 3.54
CA ALA A 5 -3.74 -10.33 2.56
C ALA A 5 -4.42 -9.11 1.93
N LEU A 6 -4.77 -9.18 0.64
CA LEU A 6 -5.39 -8.05 -0.05
C LEU A 6 -6.74 -7.67 0.57
N GLU A 7 -7.47 -8.64 1.12
CA GLU A 7 -8.75 -8.41 1.80
C GLU A 7 -8.63 -7.43 2.97
N LEU A 8 -7.50 -7.41 3.69
CA LEU A 8 -7.29 -6.44 4.77
C LEU A 8 -7.21 -5.00 4.24
N LEU A 9 -6.57 -4.81 3.08
CA LEU A 9 -6.48 -3.48 2.46
C LEU A 9 -7.83 -3.05 1.89
N LYS A 10 -8.64 -3.99 1.39
CA LYS A 10 -9.98 -3.73 0.84
C LYS A 10 -11.02 -3.32 1.90
N LEU A 11 -10.74 -3.52 3.18
CA LEU A 11 -11.61 -3.02 4.26
C LEU A 11 -11.68 -1.49 4.31
N VAL A 12 -10.65 -0.80 3.80
CA VAL A 12 -10.53 0.67 3.87
C VAL A 12 -10.24 1.33 2.52
N HIS A 13 -9.97 0.56 1.47
CA HIS A 13 -9.70 1.05 0.12
C HIS A 13 -10.54 0.33 -0.94
N SER A 14 -10.85 1.03 -2.04
CA SER A 14 -11.57 0.43 -3.16
C SER A 14 -10.78 -0.69 -3.84
N GLN A 15 -11.48 -1.60 -4.50
CA GLN A 15 -10.86 -2.71 -5.23
C GLN A 15 -9.82 -2.23 -6.25
N THR A 16 -10.14 -1.18 -7.01
CA THR A 16 -9.22 -0.60 -8.02
C THR A 16 -7.97 -0.02 -7.37
N TYR A 17 -8.11 0.70 -6.25
CA TYR A 17 -6.96 1.25 -5.51
C TYR A 17 -6.03 0.15 -5.00
N VAL A 18 -6.59 -0.91 -4.38
CA VAL A 18 -5.80 -2.04 -3.88
C VAL A 18 -5.11 -2.79 -5.01
N THR A 19 -5.80 -3.04 -6.12
CA THR A 19 -5.18 -3.69 -7.29
C THR A 19 -4.02 -2.87 -7.83
N PHE A 20 -4.19 -1.57 -7.97
CA PHE A 20 -3.16 -0.69 -8.52
C PHE A 20 -1.93 -0.59 -7.61
N PHE A 21 -2.13 -0.24 -6.33
CA PHE A 21 -1.05 0.09 -5.40
C PHE A 21 -0.49 -1.09 -4.61
N ALA A 22 -1.18 -2.23 -4.52
CA ALA A 22 -0.73 -3.39 -3.74
C ALA A 22 -0.53 -4.67 -4.59
N VAL A 23 -0.93 -4.67 -5.86
CA VAL A 23 -0.73 -5.80 -6.78
C VAL A 23 0.15 -5.39 -7.95
N SER A 24 -0.38 -4.60 -8.89
CA SER A 24 0.35 -4.08 -10.04
C SER A 24 -0.50 -3.03 -10.77
N PRO A 25 0.07 -1.90 -11.20
CA PRO A 25 -0.58 -0.98 -12.13
C PRO A 25 -1.05 -1.66 -13.41
N THR A 26 -0.29 -2.64 -13.92
CA THR A 26 -0.63 -3.36 -15.15
C THR A 26 -1.88 -4.25 -15.02
N ALA A 27 -2.20 -4.68 -13.79
CA ALA A 27 -3.41 -5.46 -13.53
C ALA A 27 -4.70 -4.62 -13.70
N CYS A 28 -4.57 -3.30 -13.71
CA CYS A 28 -5.67 -2.37 -13.94
C CYS A 28 -5.83 -1.96 -15.42
N LEU A 29 -4.98 -2.41 -16.35
CA LEU A 29 -5.03 -1.99 -17.76
C LEU A 29 -6.34 -2.32 -18.49
N LYS A 30 -7.13 -3.26 -17.96
CA LYS A 30 -8.44 -3.65 -18.51
C LYS A 30 -9.60 -2.80 -17.96
N LEU A 31 -9.34 -1.94 -16.99
CA LEU A 31 -10.35 -1.05 -16.40
C LEU A 31 -10.46 0.23 -17.22
N ASP A 32 -11.59 0.93 -17.07
CA ASP A 32 -11.77 2.23 -17.71
C ASP A 32 -10.67 3.20 -17.22
N PRO A 33 -9.95 3.90 -18.11
CA PRO A 33 -8.92 4.86 -17.73
C PRO A 33 -9.39 5.95 -16.76
N SER A 34 -10.68 6.29 -16.79
CA SER A 34 -11.29 7.26 -15.87
C SER A 34 -11.41 6.75 -14.43
N GLU A 35 -11.40 5.43 -14.23
CA GLU A 35 -11.42 4.77 -12.92
C GLU A 35 -10.01 4.51 -12.36
N LEU A 36 -8.97 4.71 -13.18
CA LEU A 36 -7.60 4.49 -12.75
C LEU A 36 -7.10 5.63 -11.86
N PRO A 37 -6.30 5.34 -10.83
CA PRO A 37 -5.65 6.36 -10.01
C PRO A 37 -4.46 7.03 -10.75
N LEU A 38 -4.53 7.12 -12.08
CA LEU A 38 -3.47 7.64 -12.95
C LEU A 38 -3.44 9.16 -13.01
N LYS A 39 -4.56 9.84 -12.74
CA LYS A 39 -4.65 11.31 -12.81
C LYS A 39 -3.73 12.05 -11.82
N SER A 40 -3.15 11.32 -10.87
CA SER A 40 -2.35 11.88 -9.79
C SER A 40 -0.83 11.78 -10.03
N PHE A 41 -0.38 11.00 -11.01
CA PHE A 41 1.06 10.79 -11.17
C PHE A 41 1.78 11.99 -11.77
N VAL A 42 2.85 12.41 -11.10
CA VAL A 42 3.70 13.54 -11.50
C VAL A 42 5.17 13.13 -11.51
N GLN A 43 5.96 13.79 -12.35
CA GLN A 43 7.41 13.70 -12.26
C GLN A 43 7.90 14.64 -11.15
N LEU A 44 8.62 14.09 -10.19
CA LEU A 44 9.18 14.84 -9.07
C LEU A 44 10.45 15.62 -9.51
N PRO A 45 10.86 16.68 -8.77
CA PRO A 45 12.09 17.43 -9.07
C PRO A 45 13.36 16.56 -9.09
N CYS A 46 13.35 15.42 -8.40
CA CYS A 46 14.44 14.45 -8.40
C CYS A 46 14.46 13.52 -9.64
N GLY A 47 13.52 13.69 -10.57
CA GLY A 47 13.35 12.84 -11.75
C GLY A 47 12.56 11.54 -11.51
N GLY A 48 12.24 11.23 -10.25
CA GLY A 48 11.39 10.10 -9.88
C GLY A 48 9.91 10.33 -10.22
N ILE A 49 9.10 9.27 -10.11
CA ILE A 49 7.65 9.34 -10.27
C ILE A 49 7.01 9.42 -8.88
N GLY A 50 6.03 10.29 -8.71
CA GLY A 50 5.24 10.42 -7.48
C GLY A 50 3.75 10.34 -7.77
N VAL A 51 2.96 9.86 -6.80
CA VAL A 51 1.48 9.94 -6.82
C VAL A 51 0.95 11.33 -6.50
N ASP A 52 1.83 12.19 -5.99
CA ASP A 52 1.66 13.63 -5.77
C ASP A 52 3.07 14.25 -5.74
N SER A 53 3.17 15.57 -5.69
CA SER A 53 4.40 16.36 -5.69
C SER A 53 5.37 16.08 -4.54
N ASP A 54 4.91 15.41 -3.48
CA ASP A 54 5.69 15.05 -2.30
C ASP A 54 5.71 13.54 -2.00
N THR A 55 4.99 12.73 -2.78
CA THR A 55 4.78 11.30 -2.47
C THR A 55 5.36 10.42 -3.57
N TYR A 56 6.58 9.92 -3.35
CA TYR A 56 7.29 9.05 -4.29
C TYR A 56 6.63 7.67 -4.46
N PHE A 57 6.64 7.17 -5.70
CA PHE A 57 6.14 5.84 -6.06
C PHE A 57 7.15 5.08 -6.93
N ASN A 58 7.35 3.81 -6.58
CA ASN A 58 8.18 2.87 -7.33
C ASN A 58 7.41 1.58 -7.55
N ASP A 59 7.10 1.28 -8.81
CA ASP A 59 6.31 0.12 -9.22
C ASP A 59 7.02 -1.24 -9.01
N ALA A 60 8.32 -1.25 -8.70
CA ALA A 60 9.03 -2.47 -8.34
C ALA A 60 8.93 -2.79 -6.84
N ASN A 61 8.85 -1.76 -5.98
CA ASN A 61 9.08 -1.93 -4.53
C ASN A 61 7.92 -1.44 -3.66
N THR A 62 7.21 -0.39 -4.05
CA THR A 62 6.20 0.27 -3.21
C THR A 62 5.06 -0.69 -2.85
N GLN A 63 4.62 -1.54 -3.78
CA GLN A 63 3.52 -2.49 -3.54
C GLN A 63 3.88 -3.53 -2.47
N LEU A 64 5.11 -4.05 -2.50
CA LEU A 64 5.56 -5.00 -1.48
C LEU A 64 5.69 -4.30 -0.12
N ALA A 65 6.28 -3.12 -0.12
CA ALA A 65 6.59 -2.38 1.09
C ALA A 65 5.31 -1.97 1.84
N ILE A 66 4.28 -1.47 1.14
CA ILE A 66 2.94 -1.19 1.71
C ILE A 66 2.33 -2.45 2.34
N ARG A 67 2.38 -3.59 1.64
CA ARG A 67 1.78 -4.83 2.15
C ARG A 67 2.51 -5.38 3.36
N VAL A 68 3.82 -5.18 3.45
CA VAL A 68 4.59 -5.54 4.64
C VAL A 68 4.28 -4.59 5.79
N ALA A 69 4.21 -3.28 5.55
CA ALA A 69 3.85 -2.30 6.57
C ALA A 69 2.48 -2.61 7.19
N VAL A 70 1.45 -2.82 6.36
CA VAL A 70 0.09 -3.19 6.81
C VAL A 70 0.09 -4.52 7.55
N GLY A 71 0.78 -5.55 7.02
CA GLY A 71 0.78 -6.85 7.67
C GLY A 71 1.49 -6.86 9.01
N SER A 72 2.56 -6.07 9.15
CA SER A 72 3.30 -5.87 10.40
C SER A 72 2.47 -5.15 11.47
N ILE A 73 1.76 -4.08 11.15
CA ILE A 73 0.92 -3.38 12.15
C ILE A 73 -0.28 -4.23 12.56
N VAL A 74 -0.90 -4.96 11.62
CA VAL A 74 -2.02 -5.86 11.93
C VAL A 74 -1.54 -6.99 12.86
N GLU A 75 -0.41 -7.62 12.55
CA GLU A 75 0.16 -8.68 13.40
C GLU A 75 0.49 -8.19 14.82
N LEU A 76 1.11 -7.01 14.95
CA LEU A 76 1.39 -6.42 16.26
C LEU A 76 0.10 -6.12 17.02
N SER A 77 -0.88 -5.51 16.35
CA SER A 77 -2.17 -5.14 16.94
C SER A 77 -2.94 -6.38 17.41
N THR A 78 -2.96 -7.44 16.61
CA THR A 78 -3.57 -8.72 16.98
C THR A 78 -2.92 -9.30 18.23
N GLN A 79 -1.59 -9.31 18.33
CA GLN A 79 -0.90 -9.82 19.52
C GLN A 79 -1.21 -9.00 20.78
N VAL A 80 -1.38 -7.68 20.66
CA VAL A 80 -1.79 -6.83 21.79
C VAL A 80 -3.25 -7.10 22.18
N ILE A 81 -4.17 -7.18 21.22
CA ILE A 81 -5.60 -7.45 21.46
C ILE A 81 -5.82 -8.83 22.09
N GLU A 82 -5.06 -9.83 21.66
CA GLU A 82 -5.11 -11.20 22.21
C GLU A 82 -4.43 -11.32 23.60
N GLY A 83 -3.87 -10.23 24.14
CA GLY A 83 -3.19 -10.22 25.43
C GLY A 83 -1.83 -10.92 25.43
N LYS A 84 -1.29 -11.28 24.25
CA LYS A 84 0.06 -11.86 24.11
C LYS A 84 1.15 -10.82 24.35
N LEU A 85 0.86 -9.57 24.04
CA LEU A 85 1.73 -8.42 24.30
C LEU A 85 0.96 -7.35 25.08
N LYS A 86 1.64 -6.67 26.01
CA LYS A 86 1.04 -5.56 26.77
C LYS A 86 0.86 -4.30 25.90
N ASN A 87 1.82 -4.03 25.02
CA ASN A 87 1.86 -2.89 24.12
C ASN A 87 2.79 -3.19 22.93
N GLY A 88 2.91 -2.25 21.99
CA GLY A 88 3.76 -2.42 20.83
C GLY A 88 4.09 -1.09 20.14
N PHE A 89 5.22 -1.09 19.43
CA PHE A 89 5.62 0.00 18.54
C PHE A 89 6.00 -0.59 17.18
N ALA A 90 5.28 -0.20 16.12
CA ALA A 90 5.57 -0.65 14.76
C ALA A 90 6.48 0.37 14.06
N CYS A 91 7.76 0.05 13.92
CA CYS A 91 8.68 0.82 13.09
C CYS A 91 8.52 0.37 11.62
N ILE A 92 7.55 0.95 10.92
CA ILE A 92 7.18 0.58 9.55
C ILE A 92 7.29 1.77 8.60
N ARG A 93 7.53 1.44 7.33
CA ARG A 93 7.42 2.32 6.14
C ARG A 93 7.20 1.41 4.93
N PRO A 94 6.86 1.93 3.75
CA PRO A 94 6.22 3.18 3.35
C PRO A 94 4.76 2.98 2.93
#